data_AF-A0A8X6KL41-F1
#
_entry.id   AF-A0A8X6KL41-F1
#
_cell.length_a   1.000
_cell.length_b   1.000
_cell.length_c   1.000
_cell.angle_alpha   90.00
_cell.angle_beta   90.00
_cell.angle_gamma   90.00
#
_symmetry.space_group_name_H-M   'P 1'
#
loop_
_entity.id
_entity.type
_entity.pdbx_description
1 polymer ?
#
loop_
_entity_poly.entity_id
_entity_poly.type
_entity_poly.pdbx_seq_one_letter_code
_entity_poly.pdbx_strand_id
1 'polypeptide(L)'
;MILLNLRLSVMRDKIRILKTLTKLHVFGNRRENAFQSPLKKYSTLACRACILFPISMVAGIIIELIINFDKYLTKFHLDVHNITSITKAFYGSLLALYAIAFAIHYFVFPAMVMILLSFMYMLFVISFQRQLEATRFKLLRNFSKEEVSRTLIAFSEAKKIHRDLEETISFKTFLAYILTFGSILQVVCFFTTDYLPDAKTLQILFSFTIIFWTIGWFVFLTMCGTQVEKIEVFVKDMRQDVMSKNFGKNPDDAHNELACLNLFNAFSALELRFTGWGMFEVDKKLFFTISGILVTYGVLLATELTKMEK
;
A
#
# COMPACT_ATOMS: atom_id res chain seq x y z
N MET A 1 -0.92 -24.20 21.66
CA MET A 1 -0.07 -24.43 20.47
C MET A 1 -0.41 -23.48 19.31
N ILE A 2 -1.66 -23.36 18.89
CA ILE A 2 -2.10 -22.49 17.78
C ILE A 2 -1.79 -20.99 18.01
N LEU A 3 -2.11 -20.46 19.20
CA LEU A 3 -1.78 -19.07 19.59
C LEU A 3 -0.27 -18.78 19.61
N LEU A 4 0.55 -19.77 19.94
CA LEU A 4 2.01 -19.64 19.95
C LEU A 4 2.56 -19.60 18.52
N ASN A 5 2.06 -20.47 17.65
CA ASN A 5 2.40 -20.49 16.22
C ASN A 5 1.98 -19.19 15.52
N LEU A 6 0.80 -18.65 15.85
CA LEU A 6 0.34 -17.37 15.33
C LEU A 6 1.26 -16.22 15.78
N ARG A 7 1.61 -16.17 17.08
CA ARG A 7 2.54 -15.15 17.62
C ARG A 7 3.93 -15.24 17.00
N LEU A 8 4.45 -16.45 16.80
CA LEU A 8 5.74 -16.68 16.14
C LEU A 8 5.72 -16.24 14.67
N SER A 9 4.62 -16.51 13.96
CA SER A 9 4.42 -16.04 12.57
C SER A 9 4.43 -14.52 12.50
N VAL A 10 3.67 -13.85 13.37
CA VAL A 10 3.60 -12.38 13.42
C VAL A 10 4.95 -11.76 13.79
N MET A 11 5.68 -12.33 14.75
CA MET A 11 7.04 -11.89 15.09
C MET A 11 8.00 -12.04 13.91
N ARG A 12 7.92 -13.17 13.18
CA ARG A 12 8.75 -13.41 12.00
C ARG A 12 8.48 -12.38 10.90
N ASP A 13 7.21 -12.10 10.64
CA ASP A 13 6.81 -11.06 9.68
C ASP A 13 7.30 -9.67 10.10
N LYS A 14 7.17 -9.31 11.38
CA LYS A 14 7.67 -8.05 11.93
C LYS A 14 9.18 -7.93 11.72
N ILE A 15 9.95 -8.96 12.05
CA ILE A 15 11.41 -8.98 11.86
C ILE A 15 11.76 -8.85 10.37
N ARG A 16 11.03 -9.52 9.49
CA ARG A 16 11.28 -9.47 8.04
C ARG A 16 11.00 -8.08 7.46
N ILE A 17 9.91 -7.44 7.88
CA ILE A 17 9.56 -6.06 7.51
C ILE A 17 10.63 -5.08 8.03
N LEU A 18 10.99 -5.17 9.32
CA LEU A 18 12.02 -4.30 9.91
C LEU A 18 13.36 -4.45 9.20
N LYS A 19 13.79 -5.69 8.93
CA LYS A 19 15.03 -5.97 8.18
C LYS A 19 15.00 -5.34 6.79
N THR A 20 13.86 -5.42 6.11
CA THR A 20 13.67 -4.83 4.76
C THR A 20 13.70 -3.31 4.82
N LEU A 21 13.03 -2.70 5.79
CA LEU A 21 13.06 -1.25 6.02
C LEU A 21 14.48 -0.76 6.34
N THR A 22 15.23 -1.47 7.18
CA THR A 22 16.63 -1.13 7.48
C THR A 22 17.49 -1.23 6.23
N LYS A 23 17.34 -2.29 5.42
CA LYS A 23 18.05 -2.43 4.14
C LYS A 23 17.73 -1.27 3.20
N LEU A 24 16.45 -0.92 3.05
CA LEU A 24 16.01 0.22 2.23
C LEU A 24 16.58 1.55 2.73
N HIS A 25 16.58 1.78 4.05
CA HIS A 25 17.13 2.99 4.64
C HIS A 25 18.64 3.10 4.41
N VAL A 26 19.39 2.00 4.63
CA VAL A 26 20.83 1.96 4.35
C VAL A 26 21.10 2.16 2.87
N PHE A 27 20.32 1.53 2.00
CA PHE A 27 20.42 1.69 0.55
C PHE A 27 20.18 3.14 0.10
N GLY A 28 19.17 3.81 0.66
CA GLY A 28 18.89 5.23 0.40
C GLY A 28 20.00 6.16 0.89
N ASN A 29 20.61 5.88 2.05
CA ASN A 29 21.59 6.77 2.67
C ASN A 29 23.05 6.52 2.25
N ARG A 30 23.36 5.40 1.57
CA ARG A 30 24.74 5.05 1.16
C ARG A 30 25.42 6.07 0.23
N ARG A 31 24.69 7.01 -0.36
CA ARG A 31 25.24 8.05 -1.25
C ARG A 31 24.92 9.50 -0.84
N GLU A 32 24.24 9.75 0.29
CA GLU A 32 23.85 11.12 0.68
C GLU A 32 24.63 11.66 1.89
N ASN A 33 25.64 12.48 1.58
CA ASN A 33 26.02 13.68 2.37
C ASN A 33 25.39 14.97 1.80
N ALA A 34 24.51 14.90 0.79
CA ALA A 34 24.18 16.08 -0.04
C ALA A 34 22.71 16.53 -0.08
N PHE A 35 21.72 15.73 0.32
CA PHE A 35 20.32 16.16 0.24
C PHE A 35 19.54 15.69 1.47
N GLN A 36 18.84 16.63 2.13
CA GLN A 36 17.89 16.30 3.18
C GLN A 36 16.83 15.36 2.60
N SER A 37 16.87 14.11 3.05
CA SER A 37 16.04 13.05 2.52
C SER A 37 14.54 13.35 2.76
N PRO A 38 13.68 13.39 1.72
CA PRO A 38 12.24 13.57 1.85
C PRO A 38 11.58 12.41 2.60
N LEU A 39 12.33 11.32 2.85
CA LEU A 39 11.90 10.16 3.62
C LEU A 39 11.40 10.53 5.02
N LYS A 40 11.99 11.55 5.67
CA LYS A 40 11.52 12.01 6.99
C LYS A 40 10.10 12.58 6.91
N LYS A 41 9.79 13.33 5.85
CA LYS A 41 8.47 13.92 5.60
C LYS A 41 7.43 12.83 5.32
N TYR A 42 7.74 11.89 4.42
CA TYR A 42 6.84 10.78 4.09
C TYR A 42 6.62 9.81 5.26
N SER A 43 7.66 9.50 6.02
CA SER A 43 7.56 8.67 7.24
C SER A 43 6.69 9.34 8.29
N THR A 44 6.85 10.64 8.50
CA THR A 44 6.03 11.41 9.44
C THR A 44 4.56 11.42 9.01
N LEU A 45 4.29 11.58 7.71
CA LEU A 45 2.93 11.54 7.17
C LEU A 45 2.28 10.15 7.35
N ALA A 46 3.00 9.08 7.03
CA ALA A 46 2.53 7.71 7.21
C ALA A 46 2.24 7.40 8.70
N CYS A 47 3.14 7.80 9.61
CA CYS A 47 2.93 7.64 11.05
C CYS A 47 1.71 8.43 11.54
N ARG A 48 1.53 9.67 11.07
CA ARG A 48 0.35 10.49 11.41
C ARG A 48 -0.94 9.84 10.90
N ALA A 49 -0.95 9.34 9.66
CA ALA A 49 -2.10 8.64 9.10
C ALA A 49 -2.45 7.37 9.91
N CYS A 50 -1.43 6.60 10.31
CA CYS A 50 -1.60 5.40 11.13
C CYS A 50 -2.10 5.69 12.56
N ILE A 51 -1.96 6.91 13.08
CA ILE A 51 -2.39 7.25 14.45
C ILE A 51 -3.72 8.01 14.45
N LEU A 52 -3.83 9.04 13.60
CA LEU A 52 -5.00 9.92 13.58
C LEU A 52 -6.27 9.19 13.14
N PHE A 53 -6.16 8.27 12.18
CA PHE A 53 -7.32 7.55 11.65
C PHE A 53 -7.94 6.54 12.64
N PRO A 54 -7.18 5.64 13.28
CA PRO A 54 -7.76 4.78 14.31
C PRO A 54 -8.40 5.58 15.43
N ILE A 55 -7.79 6.69 15.85
CA ILE A 55 -8.31 7.55 16.91
C ILE A 55 -9.64 8.18 16.48
N SER A 56 -9.70 8.77 15.28
CA SER A 56 -10.94 9.37 14.77
C SER A 56 -12.05 8.34 14.57
N MET A 57 -11.71 7.13 14.15
CA MET A 57 -12.65 6.04 13.97
C MET A 57 -13.21 5.54 15.30
N VAL A 58 -12.35 5.32 16.31
CA VAL A 58 -12.78 4.95 17.67
C VAL A 58 -13.65 6.03 18.28
N ALA A 59 -13.26 7.30 18.14
CA ALA A 59 -14.08 8.43 18.60
C ALA A 59 -15.46 8.46 17.91
N GLY A 60 -15.51 8.22 16.60
CA GLY A 60 -16.76 8.13 15.84
C GLY A 60 -17.68 7.01 16.33
N ILE A 61 -17.14 5.82 16.60
CA ILE A 61 -17.90 4.67 17.14
C ILE A 61 -18.47 5.00 18.52
N ILE A 62 -17.66 5.61 19.40
CA ILE A 62 -18.09 6.01 20.74
C ILE A 62 -19.23 7.03 20.65
N ILE A 63 -19.10 8.04 19.79
CA ILE A 63 -20.14 9.06 19.59
C ILE A 63 -21.44 8.43 19.06
N GLU A 64 -21.34 7.57 18.03
CA GLU A 64 -22.49 6.85 17.46
C GLU A 64 -23.23 5.99 18.50
N LEU A 65 -22.48 5.28 19.34
CA LEU A 65 -23.06 4.45 20.39
C LEU A 65 -23.70 5.26 21.50
N ILE A 66 -23.14 6.41 21.88
CA ILE A 66 -23.73 7.30 22.88
C ILE A 66 -25.05 7.87 22.37
N ILE A 67 -25.08 8.34 21.11
CA ILE A 67 -26.27 8.98 20.53
C ILE A 67 -27.40 7.97 20.30
N ASN A 68 -27.08 6.77 19.79
CA ASN A 68 -28.09 5.78 19.38
C ASN A 68 -28.23 4.61 20.36
N PHE A 69 -27.79 4.79 21.61
CA PHE A 69 -27.67 3.72 22.60
C PHE A 69 -28.97 2.93 22.81
N ASP A 70 -30.07 3.64 23.07
CA ASP A 70 -31.37 3.03 23.35
C ASP A 70 -31.94 2.27 22.15
N LYS A 71 -31.62 2.74 20.93
CA LYS A 71 -32.02 2.10 19.66
C LYS A 71 -31.27 0.79 19.43
N TYR A 72 -29.98 0.74 19.75
CA TYR A 72 -29.21 -0.51 19.68
C TYR A 72 -29.73 -1.51 20.72
N LEU A 73 -30.01 -1.06 21.94
CA LEU A 73 -30.49 -1.91 23.04
C LEU A 73 -31.83 -2.59 22.73
N THR A 74 -32.76 -1.86 22.11
CA THR A 74 -34.05 -2.41 21.64
C THR A 74 -33.89 -3.38 20.47
N LYS A 75 -32.97 -3.12 19.52
CA LYS A 75 -32.74 -3.95 18.34
C LYS A 75 -32.09 -5.30 18.66
N PHE A 76 -31.36 -5.42 19.77
CA PHE A 76 -30.76 -6.68 20.23
C PHE A 76 -31.70 -7.56 21.07
N HIS A 77 -32.99 -7.23 21.19
CA HIS A 77 -33.98 -7.99 21.99
C HIS A 77 -33.51 -8.28 23.42
N LEU A 78 -32.71 -7.38 24.02
CA LEU A 78 -32.39 -7.45 25.44
C LEU A 78 -33.64 -7.04 26.20
N ASP A 79 -34.35 -8.04 26.72
CA ASP A 79 -35.64 -7.91 27.40
C ASP A 79 -35.62 -6.77 28.43
N VAL A 80 -36.20 -5.63 28.07
CA VAL A 80 -35.98 -4.33 28.72
C VAL A 80 -36.69 -4.26 30.08
N HIS A 81 -37.50 -5.26 30.43
CA HIS A 81 -38.36 -5.18 31.61
C HIS A 81 -37.65 -5.37 32.96
N ASN A 82 -36.39 -5.83 33.00
CA ASN A 82 -35.64 -6.04 34.26
C ASN A 82 -34.19 -5.49 34.27
N ILE A 83 -33.84 -4.60 33.35
CA ILE A 83 -32.45 -4.09 33.24
C ILE A 83 -32.27 -2.85 34.14
N THR A 84 -31.45 -2.98 35.19
CA THR A 84 -31.02 -1.85 36.02
C THR A 84 -30.09 -0.90 35.23
N SER A 85 -29.96 0.36 35.65
CA SER A 85 -29.06 1.33 34.99
C SER A 85 -27.62 0.82 34.85
N ILE A 86 -27.17 0.02 35.82
CA ILE A 86 -25.84 -0.62 35.86
C ILE A 86 -25.73 -1.70 34.77
N THR A 87 -26.75 -2.53 34.57
CA THR A 87 -26.72 -3.55 33.51
C THR A 87 -26.82 -2.92 32.12
N LYS A 88 -27.57 -1.82 31.95
CA LYS A 88 -27.56 -1.05 30.69
C LYS A 88 -26.17 -0.52 30.35
N ALA A 89 -25.49 0.11 31.31
CA ALA A 89 -24.12 0.61 31.12
C ALA A 89 -23.12 -0.52 30.80
N PHE A 90 -23.27 -1.68 31.46
CA PHE A 90 -22.46 -2.86 31.20
C PHE A 90 -22.65 -3.41 29.77
N TYR A 91 -23.90 -3.67 29.35
CA TYR A 91 -24.16 -4.14 27.98
C TYR A 91 -23.74 -3.12 26.92
N GLY A 92 -23.86 -1.83 27.23
CA GLY A 92 -23.41 -0.79 26.32
C GLY A 92 -21.91 -0.71 26.15
N SER A 93 -21.16 -0.83 27.25
CA SER A 93 -19.71 -0.92 27.17
C SER A 93 -19.25 -2.18 26.42
N LEU A 94 -19.93 -3.31 26.59
CA LEU A 94 -19.63 -4.54 25.84
C LEU A 94 -19.89 -4.38 24.33
N LEU A 95 -21.02 -3.77 23.96
CA LEU A 95 -21.33 -3.45 22.57
C LEU A 95 -20.31 -2.49 21.96
N ALA A 96 -19.88 -1.48 22.73
CA ALA A 96 -18.84 -0.55 22.33
C ALA A 96 -17.49 -1.23 22.09
N LEU A 97 -17.07 -2.09 23.01
CA LEU A 97 -15.85 -2.87 22.86
C LEU A 97 -15.91 -3.78 21.63
N TYR A 98 -17.05 -4.44 21.37
CA TYR A 98 -17.23 -5.27 20.20
C TYR A 98 -17.18 -4.46 18.90
N ALA A 99 -17.87 -3.31 18.84
CA ALA A 99 -17.86 -2.41 17.68
C ALA A 99 -16.46 -1.85 17.40
N ILE A 100 -15.73 -1.44 18.44
CA ILE A 100 -14.33 -0.99 18.35
C ILE A 100 -13.43 -2.14 17.86
N ALA A 101 -13.57 -3.34 18.42
CA ALA A 101 -12.77 -4.49 18.01
C ALA A 101 -13.03 -4.86 16.55
N PHE A 102 -14.30 -4.88 16.12
CA PHE A 102 -14.70 -5.09 14.74
C PHE A 102 -14.08 -4.02 13.82
N ALA A 103 -14.20 -2.75 14.20
CA ALA A 103 -13.66 -1.64 13.45
C ALA A 103 -12.14 -1.71 13.26
N ILE A 104 -11.42 -2.04 14.33
CA ILE A 104 -9.97 -2.20 14.29
C ILE A 104 -9.58 -3.33 13.32
N HIS A 105 -10.26 -4.47 13.40
CA HIS A 105 -9.90 -5.65 12.60
C HIS A 105 -10.22 -5.48 11.12
N TYR A 106 -11.40 -4.96 10.78
CA TYR A 106 -11.88 -4.96 9.40
C TYR A 106 -11.55 -3.68 8.62
N PHE A 107 -11.25 -2.57 9.31
CA PHE A 107 -11.03 -1.29 8.63
C PHE A 107 -9.68 -0.67 8.97
N VAL A 108 -9.30 -0.59 10.24
CA VAL A 108 -8.01 0.01 10.64
C VAL A 108 -6.83 -0.84 10.18
N PHE A 109 -6.86 -2.13 10.50
CA PHE A 109 -5.73 -3.02 10.22
C PHE A 109 -5.41 -3.12 8.71
N PRO A 110 -6.39 -3.33 7.80
CA PRO A 110 -6.12 -3.36 6.37
C PRO A 110 -5.57 -2.03 5.85
N ALA A 111 -6.09 -0.91 6.33
CA ALA A 111 -5.59 0.41 5.97
C ALA A 111 -4.15 0.63 6.44
N MET A 112 -3.81 0.26 7.68
CA MET A 112 -2.44 0.30 8.19
C MET A 112 -1.48 -0.56 7.35
N VAL A 113 -1.93 -1.75 6.93
CA VAL A 113 -1.16 -2.60 6.03
C VAL A 113 -0.93 -1.89 4.69
N MET A 114 -1.97 -1.33 4.07
CA MET A 114 -1.82 -0.58 2.81
C MET A 114 -0.91 0.63 2.93
N ILE A 115 -0.95 1.38 4.04
CA ILE A 115 -0.04 2.49 4.32
C ILE A 115 1.41 1.99 4.36
N LEU A 116 1.66 0.92 5.10
CA LEU A 116 2.98 0.32 5.23
C LEU A 116 3.52 -0.17 3.88
N LEU A 117 2.69 -0.87 3.10
CA LEU A 117 3.03 -1.35 1.75
C LEU A 117 3.38 -0.17 0.83
N SER A 118 2.52 0.84 0.79
CA SER A 118 2.72 2.05 -0.02
C SER A 118 4.01 2.77 0.35
N PHE A 119 4.31 2.86 1.64
CA PHE A 119 5.53 3.48 2.14
C PHE A 119 6.78 2.69 1.75
N MET A 120 6.75 1.36 1.87
CA MET A 120 7.87 0.49 1.46
C MET A 120 8.16 0.60 -0.04
N TYR A 121 7.12 0.60 -0.88
CA TYR A 121 7.25 0.83 -2.33
C TYR A 121 7.82 2.20 -2.66
N MET A 122 7.25 3.26 -2.08
CA MET A 122 7.72 4.63 -2.31
C MET A 122 9.18 4.80 -1.86
N LEU A 123 9.55 4.26 -0.71
CA LEU A 123 10.92 4.31 -0.18
C LEU A 123 11.90 3.63 -1.13
N PHE A 124 11.56 2.45 -1.65
CA PHE A 124 12.36 1.76 -2.66
C PHE A 124 12.51 2.61 -3.92
N VAL A 125 11.39 3.11 -4.46
CA VAL A 125 11.38 3.87 -5.71
C VAL A 125 12.23 5.14 -5.62
N ILE A 126 12.01 5.96 -4.59
CA ILE A 126 12.78 7.19 -4.38
C ILE A 126 14.26 6.89 -4.20
N SER A 127 14.59 5.88 -3.39
CA SER A 127 15.99 5.53 -3.12
C SER A 127 16.69 5.04 -4.38
N PHE A 128 16.01 4.20 -5.17
CA PHE A 128 16.60 3.66 -6.39
C PHE A 128 16.70 4.73 -7.49
N GLN A 129 15.68 5.57 -7.68
CA GLN A 129 15.73 6.69 -8.63
C GLN A 129 16.93 7.60 -8.35
N ARG A 130 17.17 7.98 -7.09
CA ARG A 130 18.34 8.80 -6.71
C ARG A 130 19.67 8.13 -7.07
N GLN A 131 19.78 6.83 -6.83
CA GLN A 131 20.97 6.08 -7.20
C GLN A 131 21.15 6.01 -8.72
N LEU A 132 20.06 5.87 -9.48
CA LEU A 132 20.08 5.87 -10.94
C LEU A 132 20.50 7.23 -11.49
N GLU A 133 19.98 8.34 -10.95
CA GLU A 133 20.38 9.70 -11.32
C GLU A 133 21.87 9.95 -11.07
N ALA A 134 22.37 9.58 -9.88
CA ALA A 134 23.78 9.69 -9.55
C ALA A 134 24.66 8.81 -10.44
N THR A 135 24.16 7.64 -10.83
CA THR A 135 24.84 6.70 -11.72
C THR A 135 24.91 7.23 -13.14
N ARG A 136 23.78 7.72 -13.69
CA ARG A 136 23.72 8.38 -15.00
C ARG A 136 24.72 9.53 -15.07
N PHE A 137 24.73 10.40 -14.07
CA PHE A 137 25.67 11.53 -14.03
C PHE A 137 27.14 11.08 -14.08
N LYS A 138 27.52 10.07 -13.29
CA LYS A 138 28.89 9.54 -13.26
C LYS A 138 29.31 8.90 -14.58
N LEU A 139 28.47 8.01 -15.12
CA LEU A 139 28.75 7.31 -16.37
C LEU A 139 28.80 8.24 -17.59
N LEU A 140 28.05 9.34 -17.57
CA LEU A 140 28.10 10.35 -18.63
C LEU A 140 29.32 11.28 -18.52
N ARG A 141 29.86 11.47 -17.31
CA ARG A 141 31.03 12.35 -17.08
C ARG A 141 32.35 11.62 -17.29
N ASN A 142 32.46 10.37 -16.82
CA ASN A 142 33.66 9.56 -16.94
C ASN A 142 33.27 8.09 -17.08
N PHE A 143 33.27 7.59 -18.31
CA PHE A 143 32.96 6.19 -18.57
C PHE A 143 34.23 5.35 -18.34
N SER A 144 34.23 4.53 -17.30
CA SER A 144 35.33 3.62 -17.00
C SER A 144 34.84 2.27 -16.52
N LYS A 145 35.70 1.25 -16.60
CA LYS A 145 35.40 -0.11 -16.10
C LYS A 145 35.04 -0.11 -14.62
N GLU A 146 35.70 0.72 -13.82
CA GLU A 146 35.46 0.85 -12.39
C GLU A 146 34.06 1.42 -12.11
N GLU A 147 33.65 2.46 -12.85
CA GLU A 147 32.32 3.05 -12.69
C GLU A 147 31.21 2.13 -13.19
N VAL A 148 31.44 1.39 -14.27
CA VAL A 148 30.52 0.34 -14.73
C VAL A 148 30.40 -0.76 -13.66
N SER A 149 31.52 -1.26 -13.13
CA SER A 149 31.52 -2.29 -12.07
C SER A 149 30.77 -1.83 -10.81
N ARG A 150 31.02 -0.61 -10.32
CA ARG A 150 30.31 -0.01 -9.18
C ARG A 150 28.80 0.10 -9.45
N THR A 151 28.43 0.43 -10.68
CA THR A 151 27.04 0.51 -11.12
C THR A 151 26.37 -0.86 -11.11
N LEU A 152 27.03 -1.88 -11.64
CA LEU A 152 26.53 -3.27 -11.63
C LEU A 152 26.26 -3.77 -10.21
N ILE A 153 27.14 -3.43 -9.25
CA ILE A 153 26.95 -3.77 -7.83
C ILE A 153 25.69 -3.09 -7.29
N ALA A 154 25.48 -1.80 -7.57
CA ALA A 154 24.29 -1.07 -7.14
C ALA A 154 23.00 -1.65 -7.74
N PHE A 155 23.00 -2.00 -9.03
CA PHE A 155 21.86 -2.66 -9.67
C PHE A 155 21.58 -4.06 -9.11
N SER A 156 22.63 -4.84 -8.82
CA SER A 156 22.51 -6.15 -8.17
C SER A 156 21.91 -6.03 -6.77
N GLU A 157 22.34 -5.04 -6.00
CA GLU A 157 21.78 -4.75 -4.68
C GLU A 157 20.32 -4.30 -4.77
N ALA A 158 19.98 -3.42 -5.70
CA ALA A 158 18.61 -2.98 -5.95
C ALA A 158 17.68 -4.16 -6.32
N LYS A 159 18.12 -5.07 -7.21
CA LYS A 159 17.39 -6.30 -7.57
C LYS A 159 17.16 -7.20 -6.36
N LYS A 160 18.18 -7.38 -5.51
CA LYS A 160 18.06 -8.16 -4.26
C LYS A 160 17.06 -7.53 -3.29
N ILE A 161 17.11 -6.21 -3.10
CA ILE A 161 16.17 -5.50 -2.23
C ILE A 161 14.74 -5.58 -2.77
N HIS A 162 14.55 -5.40 -4.08
CA HIS A 162 13.24 -5.57 -4.72
C HIS A 162 12.68 -6.97 -4.49
N ARG A 163 13.50 -8.00 -4.69
CA ARG A 163 13.11 -9.40 -4.45
C ARG A 163 12.76 -9.65 -2.99
N ASP A 164 13.59 -9.21 -2.05
CA ASP A 164 13.32 -9.32 -0.61
C ASP A 164 12.00 -8.64 -0.24
N LEU A 165 11.72 -7.51 -0.88
CA LEU A 165 10.49 -6.75 -0.69
C LEU A 165 9.29 -7.55 -1.20
N GLU A 166 9.29 -7.98 -2.46
CA GLU A 166 8.25 -8.85 -3.01
C GLU A 166 8.01 -10.11 -2.15
N GLU A 167 9.06 -10.82 -1.74
CA GLU A 167 8.95 -12.00 -0.86
C GLU A 167 8.33 -11.67 0.52
N THR A 168 8.49 -10.43 0.99
CA THR A 168 7.97 -10.00 2.29
C THR A 168 6.53 -9.53 2.22
N ILE A 169 6.16 -8.86 1.14
CA ILE A 169 4.93 -8.08 1.09
C ILE A 169 3.95 -8.50 -0.01
N SER A 170 4.37 -9.24 -1.04
CA SER A 170 3.52 -9.61 -2.18
C SER A 170 2.23 -10.32 -1.76
N PHE A 171 2.33 -11.28 -0.84
CA PHE A 171 1.14 -11.94 -0.27
C PHE A 171 0.27 -11.00 0.59
N LYS A 172 0.89 -10.05 1.31
CA LYS A 172 0.16 -9.07 2.11
C LYS A 172 -0.60 -8.08 1.21
N THR A 173 -0.03 -7.73 0.06
CA THR A 173 -0.69 -6.93 -0.96
C THR A 173 -1.89 -7.66 -1.56
N PHE A 174 -1.76 -8.97 -1.82
CA PHE A 174 -2.89 -9.81 -2.24
C PHE A 174 -4.04 -9.81 -1.21
N LEU A 175 -3.72 -10.00 0.08
CA LEU A 175 -4.73 -9.93 1.13
C LEU A 175 -5.37 -8.54 1.25
N ALA A 176 -4.58 -7.47 1.16
CA ALA A 176 -5.08 -6.09 1.18
C ALA A 176 -6.03 -5.80 0.00
N TYR A 177 -5.76 -6.38 -1.17
CA TYR A 177 -6.66 -6.32 -2.32
C TYR A 177 -8.00 -7.04 -2.03
N ILE A 178 -7.98 -8.28 -1.52
CA ILE A 178 -9.21 -9.01 -1.18
C ILE A 178 -10.05 -8.23 -0.16
N LEU A 179 -9.40 -7.68 0.87
CA LEU A 179 -10.08 -6.90 1.90
C LEU A 179 -10.69 -5.62 1.34
N THR A 180 -9.96 -4.91 0.47
CA THR A 180 -10.47 -3.72 -0.21
C THR A 180 -11.67 -4.07 -1.10
N PHE A 181 -11.59 -5.18 -1.82
CA PHE A 181 -12.67 -5.67 -2.67
C PHE A 181 -13.91 -6.06 -1.87
N GLY A 182 -13.73 -6.76 -0.75
CA GLY A 182 -14.81 -7.11 0.18
C GLY A 182 -15.49 -5.86 0.76
N SER A 183 -14.70 -4.87 1.18
CA SER A 183 -15.22 -3.58 1.64
C SER A 183 -16.01 -2.89 0.53
N ILE A 184 -15.51 -2.88 -0.71
CA ILE A 184 -16.22 -2.32 -1.86
C ILE A 184 -17.57 -3.02 -2.08
N LEU A 185 -17.62 -4.36 -2.07
CA LEU A 185 -18.88 -5.08 -2.24
C LEU A 185 -19.88 -4.77 -1.12
N GLN A 186 -19.42 -4.72 0.13
CA GLN A 186 -20.26 -4.36 1.27
C GLN A 186 -20.92 -2.99 1.09
N VAL A 187 -20.19 -2.05 0.51
CA VAL A 187 -20.67 -0.69 0.22
C VAL A 187 -21.75 -0.69 -0.83
N VAL A 188 -21.50 -1.39 -1.94
CA VAL A 188 -22.49 -1.48 -3.01
C VAL A 188 -23.77 -2.12 -2.48
N CYS A 189 -23.67 -3.19 -1.67
CA CYS A 189 -24.82 -3.80 -1.00
C CYS A 189 -25.53 -2.82 -0.03
N PHE A 190 -24.79 -2.01 0.71
CA PHE A 190 -25.37 -1.03 1.65
C PHE A 190 -26.16 0.08 0.93
N PHE A 191 -25.63 0.62 -0.17
CA PHE A 191 -26.32 1.65 -0.96
C PHE A 191 -27.55 1.13 -1.71
N THR A 192 -27.56 -0.15 -2.02
CA THR A 192 -28.62 -0.77 -2.82
C THR A 192 -29.77 -1.30 -1.96
N THR A 193 -29.56 -1.59 -0.68
CA THR A 193 -30.58 -2.19 0.22
C THR A 193 -31.47 -1.20 0.99
N ASP A 194 -31.57 0.07 0.56
CA ASP A 194 -32.56 1.06 1.03
C ASP A 194 -32.78 1.17 2.56
N TYR A 195 -31.72 1.06 3.36
CA TYR A 195 -31.85 0.68 4.77
C TYR A 195 -32.19 1.83 5.76
N LEU A 196 -33.47 2.23 5.89
CA LEU A 196 -34.13 2.97 7.02
C LEU A 196 -33.83 4.48 7.32
N PRO A 197 -34.74 5.44 7.04
CA PRO A 197 -34.51 6.91 7.11
C PRO A 197 -33.95 7.50 8.42
N ASP A 198 -34.31 7.00 9.61
CA ASP A 198 -34.27 7.84 10.83
C ASP A 198 -33.11 7.60 11.82
N ALA A 199 -32.02 6.91 11.44
CA ALA A 199 -30.74 6.98 12.16
C ALA A 199 -29.52 7.03 11.23
N LYS A 200 -29.75 7.48 10.00
CA LYS A 200 -28.87 7.21 8.86
C LYS A 200 -27.62 8.09 8.81
N THR A 201 -27.69 9.36 9.21
CA THR A 201 -26.65 10.33 8.81
C THR A 201 -25.27 10.02 9.37
N LEU A 202 -25.16 9.65 10.65
CA LEU A 202 -23.86 9.41 11.29
C LEU A 202 -23.28 8.03 10.92
N GLN A 203 -24.13 7.02 10.77
CA GLN A 203 -23.75 5.70 10.24
C GLN A 203 -23.32 5.76 8.76
N ILE A 204 -24.02 6.56 7.95
CA ILE A 204 -23.66 6.83 6.55
C ILE A 204 -22.32 7.57 6.49
N LEU A 205 -22.15 8.63 7.29
CA LEU A 205 -20.90 9.41 7.33
C LEU A 205 -19.72 8.54 7.76
N PHE A 206 -19.91 7.68 8.77
CA PHE A 206 -18.90 6.74 9.24
C PHE A 206 -18.52 5.72 8.16
N SER A 207 -19.52 5.16 7.47
CA SER A 207 -19.31 4.25 6.34
C SER A 207 -18.54 4.96 5.22
N PHE A 208 -18.97 6.14 4.78
CA PHE A 208 -18.25 6.95 3.79
C PHE A 208 -16.80 7.21 4.19
N THR A 209 -16.55 7.56 5.45
CA THR A 209 -15.20 7.84 5.94
C THR A 209 -14.28 6.63 5.80
N ILE A 210 -14.77 5.44 6.19
CA ILE A 210 -14.03 4.19 6.06
C ILE A 210 -13.75 3.85 4.59
N ILE A 211 -14.72 4.09 3.72
CA ILE A 211 -14.64 3.79 2.28
C ILE A 211 -13.63 4.69 1.59
N PHE A 212 -13.79 6.00 1.74
CA PHE A 212 -12.86 6.98 1.19
C PHE A 212 -11.44 6.74 1.67
N TRP A 213 -11.29 6.31 2.92
CA TRP A 213 -9.99 5.96 3.47
C TRP A 213 -9.40 4.69 2.85
N THR A 214 -10.17 3.60 2.81
CA THR A 214 -9.72 2.31 2.26
C THR A 214 -9.40 2.44 0.77
N ILE A 215 -10.30 3.03 -0.01
CA ILE A 215 -10.10 3.30 -1.43
C ILE A 215 -8.97 4.30 -1.63
N GLY A 216 -8.89 5.36 -0.83
CA GLY A 216 -7.84 6.37 -0.93
C GLY A 216 -6.43 5.78 -0.74
N TRP A 217 -6.26 4.89 0.24
CA TRP A 217 -4.99 4.18 0.43
C TRP A 217 -4.71 3.13 -0.64
N PHE A 218 -5.75 2.48 -1.18
CA PHE A 218 -5.60 1.59 -2.31
C PHE A 218 -5.17 2.33 -3.59
N VAL A 219 -5.77 3.50 -3.86
CA VAL A 219 -5.33 4.42 -4.93
C VAL A 219 -3.88 4.83 -4.70
N PHE A 220 -3.52 5.20 -3.48
CA PHE A 220 -2.15 5.58 -3.17
C PHE A 220 -1.17 4.41 -3.40
N LEU A 221 -1.54 3.19 -3.00
CA LEU A 221 -0.75 1.98 -3.23
C LEU A 221 -0.51 1.70 -4.72
N THR A 222 -1.56 1.76 -5.53
CA THR A 222 -1.49 1.55 -7.00
C THR A 222 -0.71 2.66 -7.71
N MET A 223 -0.81 3.90 -7.23
CA MET A 223 0.01 5.02 -7.70
C MET A 223 1.48 4.82 -7.35
N CYS A 224 1.81 4.36 -6.14
CA CYS A 224 3.17 4.00 -5.74
C CYS A 224 3.75 2.90 -6.61
N GLY A 225 2.98 1.84 -6.89
CA GLY A 225 3.43 0.77 -7.78
C GLY A 225 3.61 1.22 -9.24
N THR A 226 2.80 2.15 -9.72
CA THR A 226 3.01 2.81 -11.03
C THR A 226 4.32 3.60 -11.09
N GLN A 227 4.85 4.08 -9.96
CA GLN A 227 6.16 4.75 -9.96
C GLN A 227 7.31 3.79 -10.30
N VAL A 228 7.12 2.48 -10.15
CA VAL A 228 8.12 1.49 -10.55
C VAL A 228 8.28 1.43 -12.07
N GLU A 229 7.17 1.50 -12.81
CA GLU A 229 7.18 1.59 -14.28
C GLU A 229 8.01 2.81 -14.74
N LYS A 230 7.91 3.94 -14.01
CA LYS A 230 8.73 5.13 -14.31
C LYS A 230 10.23 4.89 -14.13
N ILE A 231 10.62 4.04 -13.18
CA ILE A 231 12.02 3.66 -12.99
C ILE A 231 12.50 2.83 -14.18
N GLU A 232 11.70 1.88 -14.65
CA GLU A 232 12.07 1.07 -15.83
C GLU A 232 12.28 1.95 -17.05
N VAL A 233 11.37 2.91 -17.29
CA VAL A 233 11.52 3.91 -18.35
C VAL A 233 12.80 4.72 -18.15
N PHE A 234 13.07 5.22 -16.94
CA PHE A 234 14.30 5.96 -16.65
C PHE A 234 15.57 5.14 -16.91
N VAL A 235 15.58 3.86 -16.55
CA VAL A 235 16.72 2.96 -16.80
C VAL A 235 16.92 2.74 -18.31
N LYS A 236 15.82 2.59 -19.06
CA LYS A 236 15.86 2.46 -20.53
C LYS A 236 16.44 3.72 -21.17
N ASP A 237 15.99 4.91 -20.74
CA ASP A 237 16.48 6.19 -21.24
C ASP A 237 17.96 6.40 -20.87
N MET A 238 18.33 6.12 -19.62
CA MET A 238 19.72 6.16 -19.16
C MET A 238 20.63 5.26 -20.00
N ARG A 239 20.16 4.05 -20.33
CA ARG A 239 20.91 3.12 -21.18
C ARG A 239 21.13 3.69 -22.58
N GLN A 240 20.09 4.25 -23.19
CA GLN A 240 20.18 4.87 -24.51
C GLN A 240 21.12 6.08 -24.50
N ASP A 241 21.09 6.89 -23.45
CA ASP A 241 21.99 8.05 -23.28
C ASP A 241 23.46 7.62 -23.11
N VAL A 242 23.72 6.63 -22.27
CA VAL A 242 25.09 6.14 -22.02
C VAL A 242 25.65 5.49 -23.28
N MET A 243 24.83 4.73 -24.02
CA MET A 243 25.23 4.15 -25.31
C MET A 243 25.53 5.24 -26.34
N SER A 244 24.59 6.16 -26.58
CA SER A 244 24.75 7.19 -27.62
C SER A 244 25.93 8.14 -27.39
N LYS A 245 26.26 8.45 -26.13
CA LYS A 245 27.36 9.38 -25.81
C LYS A 245 28.74 8.75 -25.70
N ASN A 246 28.86 7.44 -25.52
CA ASN A 246 30.14 6.78 -25.29
C ASN A 246 30.52 5.80 -26.40
N PHE A 247 29.58 5.41 -27.28
CA PHE A 247 29.89 4.58 -28.43
C PHE A 247 30.71 5.37 -29.47
N GLY A 248 31.90 4.87 -29.82
CA GLY A 248 32.73 5.40 -30.91
C GLY A 248 33.56 6.65 -30.57
N LYS A 249 33.74 6.99 -29.29
CA LYS A 249 34.54 8.16 -28.89
C LYS A 249 36.05 7.97 -29.03
N ASN A 250 36.58 6.77 -28.78
CA ASN A 250 37.99 6.46 -28.91
C ASN A 250 38.20 5.14 -29.68
N PRO A 251 38.82 5.16 -30.88
CA PRO A 251 39.02 3.96 -31.69
C PRO A 251 40.02 2.96 -31.06
N ASP A 252 40.96 3.43 -30.24
CA ASP A 252 42.05 2.62 -29.69
C ASP A 252 41.64 1.73 -28.50
N ASP A 253 40.56 2.06 -27.78
CA ASP A 253 40.00 1.29 -26.64
C ASP A 253 38.60 0.70 -26.94
N ALA A 254 38.18 0.78 -28.21
CA ALA A 254 36.81 0.50 -28.65
C ALA A 254 36.31 -0.89 -28.23
N HIS A 255 37.18 -1.90 -28.14
CA HIS A 255 36.77 -3.27 -27.80
C HIS A 255 36.43 -3.43 -26.32
N ASN A 256 37.20 -2.81 -25.42
CA ASN A 256 36.96 -2.84 -23.98
C ASN A 256 35.78 -1.96 -23.58
N GLU A 257 35.64 -0.79 -24.22
CA GLU A 257 34.50 0.09 -24.04
C GLU A 257 33.19 -0.56 -24.53
N LEU A 258 33.22 -1.22 -25.70
CA LEU A 258 32.09 -1.96 -26.24
C LEU A 258 31.67 -3.13 -25.32
N ALA A 259 32.64 -3.87 -24.78
CA ALA A 259 32.37 -4.94 -23.82
C ALA A 259 31.72 -4.39 -22.53
N CYS A 260 32.21 -3.27 -22.00
CA CYS A 260 31.63 -2.61 -20.83
C CYS A 260 30.21 -2.06 -21.10
N LEU A 261 29.98 -1.49 -22.28
CA LEU A 261 28.68 -1.02 -22.73
C LEU A 261 27.67 -2.17 -22.90
N ASN A 262 28.10 -3.30 -23.47
CA ASN A 262 27.28 -4.50 -23.61
C ASN A 262 26.94 -5.12 -22.25
N LEU A 263 27.91 -5.19 -21.32
CA LEU A 263 27.68 -5.63 -19.94
C LEU A 263 26.67 -4.72 -19.23
N PHE A 264 26.83 -3.41 -19.34
CA PHE A 264 25.90 -2.45 -18.77
C PHE A 264 24.49 -2.59 -19.37
N ASN A 265 24.38 -2.75 -20.69
CA ASN A 265 23.12 -2.97 -21.39
C ASN A 265 22.41 -4.25 -20.91
N ALA A 266 23.14 -5.36 -20.81
CA ALA A 266 22.60 -6.64 -20.34
C ALA A 266 22.11 -6.56 -18.88
N PHE A 267 22.89 -5.95 -17.98
CA PHE A 267 22.54 -5.90 -16.56
C PHE A 267 21.48 -4.86 -16.20
N SER A 268 21.42 -3.77 -16.97
CA SER A 268 20.40 -2.73 -16.81
C SER A 268 19.03 -3.15 -17.34
N ALA A 269 18.89 -4.34 -17.92
CA ALA A 269 17.58 -4.97 -18.11
C ALA A 269 17.00 -5.30 -16.74
N LEU A 270 16.22 -4.36 -16.20
CA LEU A 270 15.44 -4.55 -15.00
C LEU A 270 13.99 -4.72 -15.41
N GLU A 271 13.41 -5.82 -14.96
CA GLU A 271 11.97 -5.97 -14.81
C GLU A 271 11.69 -5.84 -13.32
N LEU A 272 11.20 -4.67 -12.91
CA LEU A 272 10.75 -4.38 -11.56
C LEU A 272 9.22 -4.35 -11.60
N ARG A 273 8.62 -5.39 -11.02
CA ARG A 273 7.18 -5.50 -10.93
C ARG A 273 6.81 -5.79 -9.50
N PHE A 274 5.98 -4.90 -8.96
CA PHE A 274 5.35 -5.11 -7.67
C PHE A 274 4.04 -5.84 -7.86
N THR A 275 3.89 -7.00 -7.20
CA THR A 275 2.79 -7.92 -7.47
C THR A 275 1.99 -8.27 -6.22
N GLY A 276 0.71 -8.55 -6.40
CA GLY A 276 -0.11 -9.24 -5.41
C GLY A 276 0.00 -10.75 -5.60
N TRP A 277 0.95 -11.37 -4.91
CA TRP A 277 1.24 -12.80 -4.95
C TRP A 277 1.44 -13.37 -6.38
N GLY A 278 2.00 -12.55 -7.29
CA GLY A 278 2.16 -12.91 -8.70
C GLY A 278 0.88 -12.99 -9.54
N MET A 279 -0.30 -12.73 -8.95
CA MET A 279 -1.59 -12.81 -9.66
C MET A 279 -1.93 -11.53 -10.43
N PHE A 280 -1.49 -10.39 -9.90
CA PHE A 280 -1.72 -9.09 -10.53
C PHE A 280 -0.56 -8.15 -10.23
N GLU A 281 -0.33 -7.20 -11.13
CA GLU A 281 0.58 -6.09 -10.93
C GLU A 281 -0.13 -4.97 -10.16
N VAL A 282 0.57 -4.37 -9.21
CA VAL A 282 0.07 -3.28 -8.38
C VAL A 282 0.32 -1.98 -9.13
N ASP A 283 -0.55 -1.62 -10.06
CA ASP A 283 -0.40 -0.42 -10.88
C ASP A 283 -1.74 0.33 -11.04
N LYS A 284 -1.70 1.45 -11.76
CA LYS A 284 -2.91 2.23 -12.09
C LYS A 284 -3.96 1.41 -12.87
N LYS A 285 -3.55 0.40 -13.66
CA LYS A 285 -4.49 -0.44 -14.41
C LYS A 285 -5.31 -1.27 -13.45
N LEU A 286 -4.70 -1.80 -12.38
CA LEU A 286 -5.43 -2.47 -11.31
C LEU A 286 -6.48 -1.57 -10.67
N PHE A 287 -6.15 -0.30 -10.41
CA PHE A 287 -7.12 0.67 -9.91
C PHE A 287 -8.31 0.83 -10.87
N PHE A 288 -8.06 1.08 -12.16
CA PHE A 288 -9.12 1.21 -13.15
C PHE A 288 -9.98 -0.05 -13.27
N THR A 289 -9.38 -1.24 -13.18
CA THR A 289 -10.11 -2.51 -13.17
C THR A 289 -11.07 -2.59 -11.99
N ILE A 290 -10.61 -2.27 -10.78
CA ILE A 290 -11.49 -2.29 -9.59
C ILE A 290 -12.57 -1.23 -9.67
N SER A 291 -12.26 -0.02 -10.14
CA SER A 291 -13.27 1.02 -10.36
C SER A 291 -14.32 0.58 -11.38
N GLY A 292 -13.92 -0.10 -12.45
CA GLY A 292 -14.84 -0.68 -13.42
C GLY A 292 -15.74 -1.74 -12.79
N ILE A 293 -15.18 -2.62 -11.95
CA ILE A 293 -15.96 -3.63 -11.22
C ILE A 293 -16.96 -2.98 -10.25
N LEU A 294 -16.54 -1.96 -9.49
CA LEU A 294 -17.40 -1.20 -8.57
C LEU A 294 -18.63 -0.64 -9.31
N VAL A 295 -18.40 0.07 -10.43
CA VAL A 295 -19.48 0.67 -11.21
C VAL A 295 -20.38 -0.40 -11.81
N THR A 296 -19.80 -1.46 -12.37
CA THR A 296 -20.55 -2.54 -13.02
C THR A 296 -21.45 -3.28 -12.02
N TYR A 297 -20.91 -3.68 -10.86
CA TYR A 297 -21.72 -4.32 -9.81
C TYR A 297 -22.74 -3.37 -9.20
N GLY A 298 -22.40 -2.08 -9.04
CA GLY A 298 -23.35 -1.06 -8.58
C GLY A 298 -24.55 -0.92 -9.51
N VAL A 299 -24.30 -0.81 -10.81
CA VAL A 299 -25.37 -0.75 -11.82
C VAL A 299 -26.18 -2.04 -11.86
N LEU A 300 -25.51 -3.20 -11.82
CA LEU A 300 -26.19 -4.50 -11.85
C LEU A 300 -27.12 -4.68 -10.64
N LEU A 301 -26.65 -4.38 -9.43
CA LEU A 301 -27.48 -4.46 -8.22
C LEU A 301 -28.65 -3.47 -8.27
N ALA A 302 -28.42 -2.23 -8.69
CA ALA A 302 -29.49 -1.24 -8.86
C ALA A 302 -30.55 -1.72 -9.86
N THR A 303 -30.13 -2.32 -10.98
CA THR A 303 -31.03 -2.82 -12.03
C THR A 303 -31.85 -4.02 -11.55
N GLU A 304 -31.23 -4.98 -10.88
CA GLU A 304 -31.93 -6.17 -10.36
C GLU A 304 -32.91 -5.80 -9.24
N LEU A 305 -32.58 -4.82 -8.40
CA LEU A 305 -33.52 -4.31 -7.40
C LEU A 305 -34.73 -3.62 -8.01
N THR A 306 -34.53 -2.80 -9.05
CA THR A 306 -35.66 -2.15 -9.77
C THR A 306 -36.58 -3.17 -10.44
N LYS A 307 -36.07 -4.35 -10.82
CA LYS A 307 -36.90 -5.45 -11.34
C LYS A 307 -37.70 -6.16 -10.25
N MET A 308 -37.17 -6.26 -9.02
CA MET A 308 -37.86 -6.89 -7.90
C MET A 308 -39.00 -6.03 -7.33
N GLU A 309 -38.95 -4.71 -7.54
CA GLU A 309 -39.99 -3.77 -7.13
C GLU A 309 -41.18 -3.69 -8.10
N LYS A 310 -41.08 -4.28 -9.30
CA LYS A 310 -42.14 -4.33 -10.33
C LYS A 310 -42.80 -5.69 -10.38
#